data_AF-A0A800IP53-F1
#
_entry.id   AF-A0A800IP53-F1
#
_cell.length_a   1.000
_cell.length_b   1.000
_cell.length_c   1.000
_cell.angle_alpha   90.00
_cell.angle_beta   90.00
_cell.angle_gamma   90.00
#
_symmetry.space_group_name_H-M   'P 1'
#
loop_
_entity.id
_entity.type
_entity.pdbx_description
1 polymer ?
#
loop_
_entity_poly.entity_id
_entity_poly.type
_entity_poly.pdbx_seq_one_letter_code
_entity_poly.pdbx_strand_id
1 'polypeptide(L)'
;MLITRDLLAGSIKEKTDHWAIQLDDMCRDLKKQAIRPSVWQTRIEELLGTVEQADLVKFIGFDKLTRAFQYPDLGANTKHVTFPKIAGLPDDAQFVKKIFGMKQDRSFLMGTRIWSRPITSCSVNSILSTPIN
;
A
#
# COMPACT_ATOMS: atom_id res chain seq x y z
N MET A 1 -9.64 -24.99 -19.55
CA MET A 1 -10.10 -23.72 -18.94
C MET A 1 -8.89 -22.86 -18.55
N LEU A 2 -8.11 -22.41 -19.55
CA LEU A 2 -6.90 -21.59 -19.36
C LEU A 2 -7.14 -20.12 -19.74
N ILE A 3 -7.95 -19.88 -20.77
CA ILE A 3 -8.26 -18.54 -21.30
C ILE A 3 -8.92 -17.62 -20.26
N THR A 4 -9.77 -18.14 -19.39
CA THR A 4 -10.45 -17.34 -18.35
C THR A 4 -9.51 -16.91 -17.22
N ARG A 5 -8.44 -17.66 -16.93
CA ARG A 5 -7.48 -17.32 -15.87
C ARG A 5 -6.57 -16.17 -16.32
N ASP A 6 -6.10 -16.21 -17.56
CA ASP A 6 -5.21 -15.17 -18.10
C ASP A 6 -5.95 -13.83 -18.30
N LEU A 7 -7.21 -13.87 -18.74
CA LEU A 7 -8.03 -12.66 -18.86
C LEU A 7 -8.34 -12.03 -17.50
N LEU A 8 -8.68 -12.85 -16.50
CA LEU A 8 -8.92 -12.36 -15.14
C LEU A 8 -7.65 -11.78 -14.53
N ALA A 9 -6.52 -12.48 -14.67
CA ALA A 9 -5.22 -11.99 -14.20
C ALA A 9 -4.80 -10.68 -14.90
N GLY A 10 -5.07 -10.56 -16.20
CA GLY A 10 -4.89 -9.32 -16.97
C GLY A 10 -5.72 -8.16 -16.40
N SER A 11 -7.02 -8.38 -16.18
CA SER A 11 -7.91 -7.35 -15.65
C SER A 11 -7.55 -6.90 -14.23
N ILE A 12 -7.10 -7.83 -13.37
CA ILE A 12 -6.65 -7.51 -12.01
C ILE A 12 -5.39 -6.64 -12.09
N LYS A 13 -4.43 -7.03 -12.94
CA LYS A 13 -3.19 -6.28 -13.13
C LYS A 13 -3.47 -4.85 -13.60
N GLU A 14 -4.29 -4.67 -14.63
CA GLU A 14 -4.65 -3.35 -15.15
C GLU A 14 -5.31 -2.48 -14.07
N LYS A 15 -6.25 -3.04 -13.32
CA LYS A 15 -6.94 -2.35 -12.22
C LYS A 15 -5.96 -1.90 -11.13
N THR A 16 -5.06 -2.79 -10.68
CA THR A 16 -4.07 -2.46 -9.64
C THR A 16 -2.98 -1.50 -10.12
N ASP A 17 -2.62 -1.55 -11.40
CA ASP A 17 -1.67 -0.63 -12.02
C ASP A 17 -2.27 0.79 -12.08
N HIS A 18 -3.51 0.92 -12.57
CA HIS A 18 -4.23 2.19 -12.57
C HIS A 18 -4.42 2.77 -11.18
N TRP A 19 -4.69 1.91 -10.19
CA TRP A 19 -4.79 2.31 -8.80
C TRP A 19 -3.45 2.89 -8.29
N ALA A 20 -2.33 2.23 -8.57
CA ALA A 20 -1.00 2.67 -8.12
C ALA A 20 -0.57 4.02 -8.76
N ILE A 21 -0.93 4.23 -10.03
CA ILE A 21 -0.65 5.50 -10.74
C ILE A 21 -1.46 6.65 -10.14
N GLN A 22 -2.78 6.47 -9.97
CA GLN A 22 -3.63 7.49 -9.36
C GLN A 22 -3.21 7.83 -7.93
N LEU A 23 -2.76 6.82 -7.18
CA LEU A 23 -2.18 7.03 -5.87
C LEU A 23 -0.97 7.96 -5.94
N ASP A 24 -0.02 7.69 -6.84
CA ASP A 24 1.18 8.51 -7.00
C ASP A 24 0.85 9.96 -7.37
N ASP A 25 -0.09 10.16 -8.29
CA ASP A 25 -0.53 11.49 -8.73
C ASP A 25 -1.10 12.30 -7.55
N MET A 26 -2.00 11.71 -6.76
CA MET A 26 -2.54 12.37 -5.57
C MET A 26 -1.47 12.66 -4.53
N CYS A 27 -0.47 11.79 -4.39
CA CYS A 27 0.65 12.01 -3.50
C CYS A 27 1.54 13.16 -3.97
N ARG A 28 1.74 13.30 -5.29
CA ARG A 28 2.47 14.42 -5.90
C ARG A 28 1.71 15.73 -5.71
N ASP A 29 0.40 15.74 -5.89
CA ASP A 29 -0.44 16.91 -5.68
C ASP A 29 -0.37 17.38 -4.23
N LEU A 30 -0.42 16.47 -3.27
CA LEU A 30 -0.28 16.80 -1.85
C LEU A 30 1.10 17.38 -1.55
N LYS A 31 2.17 16.76 -2.09
CA LYS A 31 3.55 17.25 -1.91
C LYS A 31 3.77 18.63 -2.53
N LYS A 32 3.15 18.90 -3.68
CA LYS A 32 3.15 20.21 -4.35
C LYS A 32 2.22 21.23 -3.69
N GLN A 33 1.50 20.84 -2.63
CA GLN A 33 0.48 21.65 -1.97
C GLN A 33 -0.65 22.09 -2.91
N ALA A 34 -0.88 21.35 -4.01
CA ALA A 34 -1.97 21.59 -4.94
C ALA A 34 -3.32 21.20 -4.35
N ILE A 35 -3.33 20.26 -3.41
CA ILE A 35 -4.51 19.84 -2.65
C ILE A 35 -4.26 19.93 -1.15
N ARG A 36 -5.32 20.20 -0.39
CA ARG A 36 -5.27 20.15 1.08
C ARG A 36 -5.24 18.70 1.56
N PRO A 37 -4.63 18.41 2.72
CA PRO A 37 -4.59 17.06 3.25
C PRO A 37 -5.97 16.42 3.48
N SER A 38 -6.98 17.22 3.85
CA SER A 38 -8.35 16.73 4.02
C SER A 38 -8.96 16.25 2.69
N VAL A 39 -8.66 16.96 1.59
CA VAL A 39 -9.11 16.59 0.24
C VAL A 39 -8.37 15.34 -0.23
N TRP A 40 -7.06 15.26 0.04
CA TRP A 40 -6.27 14.06 -0.24
C TRP A 40 -6.85 12.85 0.50
N GLN A 41 -7.19 12.99 1.79
CA GLN A 41 -7.75 11.89 2.57
C GLN A 41 -9.04 11.35 1.95
N THR A 42 -10.00 12.21 1.63
CA THR A 42 -11.26 11.80 0.98
C THR A 42 -11.01 11.06 -0.33
N ARG A 43 -10.11 11.57 -1.18
CA ARG A 43 -9.80 10.94 -2.48
C ARG A 43 -9.10 9.59 -2.32
N ILE A 44 -8.26 9.43 -1.30
CA ILE A 44 -7.62 8.13 -1.00
C ILE A 44 -8.66 7.12 -0.53
N GLU A 45 -9.61 7.52 0.31
CA GLU A 45 -10.70 6.65 0.76
C GLU A 45 -11.57 6.19 -0.41
N GLU A 46 -11.92 7.11 -1.32
CA GLU A 46 -12.62 6.79 -2.57
C GLU A 46 -11.81 5.82 -3.45
N LEU A 47 -10.51 6.10 -3.66
CA LEU A 47 -9.63 5.25 -4.45
C LEU A 47 -9.50 3.84 -3.85
N LEU A 48 -9.39 3.73 -2.52
CA LEU A 48 -9.37 2.43 -1.83
C LEU A 48 -10.66 1.65 -2.03
N GLY A 49 -11.81 2.33 -2.18
CA GLY A 49 -13.09 1.70 -2.51
C GLY A 49 -13.16 1.12 -3.93
N THR A 50 -12.27 1.54 -4.84
CA THR A 50 -12.27 1.05 -6.24
C THR A 50 -11.62 -0.31 -6.42
N VAL A 51 -10.80 -0.76 -5.46
CA VAL A 51 -9.99 -1.98 -5.56
C VAL A 51 -10.33 -2.95 -4.44
N GLU A 52 -10.42 -4.24 -4.75
CA GLU A 52 -10.66 -5.24 -3.72
C GLU A 52 -9.39 -5.50 -2.91
N GLN A 53 -9.56 -5.72 -1.61
CA GLN A 53 -8.45 -6.03 -0.71
C GLN A 53 -7.64 -7.25 -1.20
N ALA A 54 -8.32 -8.30 -1.67
CA ALA A 54 -7.67 -9.51 -2.15
C ALA A 54 -6.76 -9.25 -3.37
N ASP A 55 -7.14 -8.32 -4.24
CA ASP A 55 -6.34 -7.93 -5.41
C ASP A 55 -5.09 -7.16 -5.00
N LEU A 56 -5.22 -6.23 -4.04
CA LEU A 56 -4.07 -5.51 -3.47
C LEU A 56 -3.07 -6.46 -2.81
N VAL A 57 -3.55 -7.44 -2.03
CA VAL A 57 -2.70 -8.45 -1.35
C VAL A 57 -1.90 -9.27 -2.37
N LYS A 58 -2.54 -9.68 -3.48
CA LYS A 58 -1.86 -10.39 -4.57
C LYS A 58 -0.85 -9.50 -5.29
N PHE A 59 -1.23 -8.25 -5.56
CA PHE A 59 -0.41 -7.27 -6.27
C PHE A 59 0.89 -6.94 -5.53
N ILE A 60 0.83 -6.75 -4.20
CA ILE A 60 2.03 -6.55 -3.39
C ILE A 60 2.84 -7.84 -3.16
N GLY A 61 2.32 -9.00 -3.61
CA GLY A 61 2.95 -10.30 -3.41
C GLY A 61 3.05 -10.70 -1.94
N PHE A 62 2.00 -10.40 -1.15
CA PHE A 62 2.01 -10.54 0.30
C PHE A 62 2.45 -11.93 0.77
N ASP A 63 1.95 -13.00 0.16
CA ASP A 63 2.31 -14.39 0.50
C ASP A 63 3.81 -14.69 0.38
N LYS A 64 4.50 -14.04 -0.57
CA LYS A 64 5.95 -14.21 -0.73
C LYS A 64 6.70 -13.42 0.34
N LEU A 65 6.20 -12.26 0.71
CA LEU A 65 6.81 -11.38 1.70
C LEU A 65 6.69 -11.93 3.12
N THR A 66 5.55 -12.54 3.45
CA THR A 66 5.24 -13.12 4.77
C THR A 66 6.04 -14.39 5.05
N ARG A 67 6.30 -15.25 4.05
CA ARG A 67 7.10 -16.48 4.22
C ARG A 67 8.50 -16.24 4.80
N ALA A 68 9.12 -15.12 4.44
CA ALA A 68 10.44 -14.75 4.95
C ALA A 68 10.36 -13.80 6.17
N PHE A 69 9.16 -13.52 6.68
CA PHE A 69 8.94 -12.48 7.67
C PHE A 69 9.17 -13.04 9.08
N GLN A 70 10.00 -12.33 9.84
CA GLN A 70 10.24 -12.65 11.25
C GLN A 70 9.34 -11.77 12.10
N TYR A 71 8.58 -12.41 13.00
CA TYR A 71 7.64 -11.76 13.89
C TYR A 71 8.26 -11.66 15.30
N PRO A 72 8.77 -10.48 15.68
CA PRO A 72 9.43 -10.32 16.98
C PRO A 72 8.42 -10.47 18.13
N ASP A 73 8.92 -10.83 19.32
CA ASP A 73 8.10 -10.91 20.54
C ASP A 73 7.61 -9.54 21.02
N LEU A 74 8.37 -8.48 20.72
CA LEU A 74 8.07 -7.10 21.05
C LEU A 74 8.15 -6.22 19.79
N GLY A 75 7.14 -5.38 19.58
CA GLY A 75 7.09 -4.45 18.45
C GLY A 75 6.61 -5.07 17.15
N ALA A 76 6.97 -4.45 16.03
CA ALA A 76 6.71 -4.95 14.69
C ALA A 76 7.98 -4.93 13.86
N ASN A 77 8.15 -5.93 13.01
CA ASN A 77 9.15 -5.88 11.98
C ASN A 77 8.57 -5.14 10.76
N THR A 78 9.44 -4.51 9.97
CA THR A 78 9.05 -3.73 8.79
C THR A 78 9.80 -4.27 7.59
N LYS A 79 9.10 -4.54 6.49
CA LYS A 79 9.75 -4.80 5.20
C LYS A 79 9.28 -3.82 4.14
N HIS A 80 10.22 -3.41 3.31
CA HIS A 80 9.91 -2.67 2.10
C HIS A 80 9.32 -3.60 1.05
N VAL A 81 8.31 -3.12 0.33
CA VAL A 81 7.70 -3.85 -0.77
C VAL A 81 8.29 -3.31 -2.08
N THR A 82 8.83 -4.20 -2.89
CA THR A 82 9.23 -3.90 -4.26
C THR A 82 8.05 -4.14 -5.18
N PHE A 83 7.54 -3.08 -5.80
CA PHE A 83 6.49 -3.21 -6.80
C PHE A 83 7.11 -3.66 -8.13
N PRO A 84 6.39 -4.43 -8.96
CA PRO A 84 6.81 -4.66 -10.33
C PRO A 84 6.90 -3.32 -11.08
N LYS A 85 7.64 -3.28 -12.20
CA LYS A 85 7.64 -2.11 -13.07
C LYS A 85 6.25 -1.95 -13.69
N ILE A 86 5.62 -0.80 -13.42
CA ILE A 86 4.29 -0.46 -13.92
C ILE A 86 4.47 0.64 -14.96
N ALA A 87 3.91 0.43 -16.15
CA ALA A 87 3.93 1.45 -17.19
C ALA A 87 3.14 2.68 -16.72
N GLY A 88 3.75 3.86 -16.73
CA GLY A 88 3.13 5.10 -16.25
C GLY A 88 3.36 5.41 -14.77
N LEU A 89 3.92 4.49 -13.98
CA LEU A 89 4.38 4.79 -12.62
C LEU A 89 5.88 5.14 -12.63
N PRO A 90 6.28 6.33 -12.17
CA PRO A 90 7.69 6.68 -12.05
C PRO A 90 8.44 5.77 -11.06
N ASP A 91 9.72 5.53 -11.32
CA ASP A 91 10.59 4.77 -10.39
C ASP A 91 10.68 5.45 -9.01
N ASP A 92 10.50 6.78 -8.96
CA ASP A 92 10.51 7.63 -7.76
C ASP A 92 9.12 7.84 -7.14
N ALA A 93 8.28 6.80 -7.14
CA ALA A 93 6.93 6.87 -6.55
C ALA A 93 6.93 7.58 -5.17
N GLN A 94 6.05 8.56 -5.00
CA GLN A 94 6.01 9.46 -3.83
C GLN A 94 5.39 8.81 -2.58
N PHE A 95 4.79 7.64 -2.74
CA PHE A 95 4.24 6.88 -1.62
C PHE A 95 5.22 5.83 -1.10
N VAL A 96 5.19 5.62 0.21
CA VAL A 96 6.06 4.64 0.88
C VAL A 96 5.45 3.25 0.81
N LYS A 97 6.23 2.29 0.33
CA LYS A 97 5.84 0.89 0.15
C LYS A 97 6.38 0.04 1.31
N LYS A 98 5.59 -0.15 2.36
CA LYS A 98 6.00 -0.92 3.55
C LYS A 98 4.89 -1.84 4.04
N ILE A 99 5.28 -3.03 4.49
CA ILE A 99 4.46 -3.92 5.28
C ILE A 99 5.01 -4.02 6.70
N PHE A 100 4.11 -4.11 7.66
CA PHE A 100 4.43 -4.34 9.06
C PHE A 100 3.89 -5.70 9.47
N GLY A 101 4.68 -6.47 10.21
CA GLY A 101 4.24 -7.76 10.72
C GLY A 101 4.55 -7.87 12.20
N MET A 102 3.57 -8.40 12.92
CA MET A 102 3.56 -8.55 14.37
C MET A 102 2.80 -9.82 14.75
N LYS A 103 2.98 -10.27 15.99
CA LYS A 103 2.16 -11.36 16.55
C LYS A 103 0.75 -10.87 16.84
N GLN A 104 -0.24 -11.75 16.68
CA GLN A 104 -1.64 -11.51 17.05
C GLN A 104 -1.75 -11.16 18.55
N ASP A 105 -2.76 -10.37 18.92
CA ASP A 105 -3.01 -9.92 20.31
C ASP A 105 -1.86 -9.13 20.94
N ARG A 106 -1.13 -8.39 20.11
CA ARG A 106 -0.16 -7.40 20.54
C ARG A 106 -0.54 -6.02 20.00
N SER A 107 -0.04 -5.00 20.67
CA SER A 107 -0.02 -3.63 20.16
C SER A 107 1.44 -3.20 20.08
N PHE A 108 1.75 -2.39 19.08
CA PHE A 108 3.06 -1.75 19.02
C PHE A 108 2.84 -0.26 18.82
N LEU A 109 3.59 0.52 19.58
CA LEU A 109 3.69 1.95 19.34
C LEU A 109 4.65 2.14 18.18
N MET A 110 4.13 2.63 17.06
CA MET A 110 4.93 3.26 16.01
C MET A 110 5.44 4.64 16.52
N GLY A 111 6.37 4.66 17.48
CA GLY A 111 7.06 5.88 17.95
C GLY A 111 8.42 6.00 17.25
N THR A 112 8.92 7.15 16.76
CA THR A 112 8.97 8.51 17.31
C THR A 112 8.90 9.57 16.19
N ARG A 113 7.74 9.79 15.59
CA ARG A 113 7.45 11.07 14.92
C ARG A 113 6.08 11.54 15.35
N ILE A 114 6.06 12.49 16.27
CA ILE A 114 4.92 13.39 16.41
C ILE A 114 4.68 13.94 14.99
N TRP A 115 3.46 13.78 14.48
CA TRP A 115 2.99 14.28 13.18
C TRP A 115 2.92 15.82 13.16
N SER A 116 3.98 16.50 13.60
CA SER A 116 4.13 17.96 13.60
C SER A 116 4.87 18.47 12.36
N ARG A 117 5.07 17.63 11.34
CA ARG A 117 5.39 18.15 10.00
C ARG A 117 4.07 18.25 9.25
N PRO A 118 3.76 19.41 8.60
CA PRO A 118 2.63 19.47 7.68
C PRO A 118 2.73 18.25 6.76
N ILE A 119 1.61 17.57 6.52
CA ILE A 119 1.52 16.28 5.84
C ILE A 119 2.34 16.35 4.54
N THR A 120 3.60 15.90 4.61
CA THR A 120 4.63 16.05 3.56
C THR A 120 5.10 14.67 3.09
N SER A 121 4.58 13.61 3.70
CA SER A 121 4.76 12.22 3.28
C SER A 121 3.40 11.57 3.14
N CYS A 122 3.12 11.06 1.94
CA CYS A 122 1.92 10.31 1.65
C CYS A 122 2.17 8.85 2.01
N SER A 123 1.66 8.42 3.17
CA SER A 123 1.67 7.03 3.58
C SER A 123 0.24 6.52 3.50
N VAL A 124 -0.06 5.69 2.49
CA VAL A 124 -1.30 4.92 2.48
C VAL A 124 -1.07 3.71 3.35
N ASN A 125 -1.20 3.91 4.66
CA ASN A 125 -1.28 2.80 5.60
C ASN A 125 -2.72 2.30 5.58
N SER A 126 -3.08 1.53 4.56
CA SER A 126 -4.17 0.59 4.76
C SER A 126 -3.66 -0.42 5.78
N ILE A 127 -4.19 -0.37 7.01
CA ILE A 127 -3.95 -1.42 8.00
C ILE A 127 -4.68 -2.65 7.46
N LEU A 128 -4.03 -3.34 6.52
CA LEU A 128 -4.44 -4.65 6.04
C LEU A 128 -4.12 -5.63 7.17
N SER A 129 -5.02 -5.71 8.15
CA SER A 129 -4.98 -6.74 9.19
C SER A 129 -5.43 -8.06 8.57
N THR A 130 -4.56 -8.71 7.80
CA THR A 130 -4.79 -10.07 7.35
C THR A 130 -4.19 -11.03 8.37
N PRO A 131 -5.00 -11.81 9.12
CA PRO A 131 -4.47 -12.84 9.99
C PRO A 131 -3.77 -13.90 9.13
N ILE A 132 -2.54 -14.23 9.49
CA ILE A 132 -1.80 -15.35 8.89
C ILE A 132 -2.17 -16.57 9.74
N ASN A 133 -2.93 -17.48 9.14
CA ASN A 133 -3.30 -18.76 9.76
C ASN A 133 -2.24 -19.81 9.42
#